data_AF-A0A958PFS1-F1
#
_entry.id   AF-A0A958PFS1-F1
#
_cell.length_a   1.000
_cell.length_b   1.000
_cell.length_c   1.000
_cell.angle_alpha   90.00
_cell.angle_beta   90.00
_cell.angle_gamma   90.00
#
_symmetry.space_group_name_H-M   'P 1'
#
loop_
_entity.id
_entity.type
_entity.pdbx_description
1 polymer ?
#
loop_
_entity_poly.entity_id
_entity_poly.type
_entity_poly.pdbx_seq_one_letter_code
_entity_poly.pdbx_strand_id
1 'polypeptide(L)'
;MPNRADKIQAFWKRLGNVLVRALFVLSAVLYVGCSDQASFTRQATTQYFTQDFNPPLLDILWMIENRSGMTNAQSHLIAEAQKFFFRLDTITDDYRMGITTTDIVYNPGLRPNGTILTKNFGSVTQRVNAFGSLISQTINLQTSAFNQGMQSVLNTLQGQFIPRSGVPLVLVFISDSEDSRYVSGAPSVADFASSYLSLKGNNLDLLKVFSVNYWDGSSDRCATQYNSDIDNMPGYAARYFDLADTLGGEKADLCESFGDLIDLQGLRLKELPKRFLLSSKPDPSSIQVKVFLGNQVLPGYSYVYDLGTNEIVFDITPPEGSTIQVSFLPVG
;
A
#
# COMPACT_ATOMS: atom_id res chain seq x y z
N MET A 1 26.30 -81.76 67.05
CA MET A 1 26.89 -80.81 66.08
C MET A 1 26.35 -81.18 64.71
N PRO A 2 25.59 -80.30 64.01
CA PRO A 2 25.03 -80.66 62.71
C PRO A 2 26.14 -80.82 61.66
N ASN A 3 26.02 -81.87 60.85
CA ASN A 3 27.05 -82.33 59.92
C ASN A 3 27.25 -81.31 58.78
N ARG A 4 28.49 -81.17 58.32
CA ARG A 4 28.92 -80.16 57.33
C ARG A 4 28.20 -80.30 55.98
N ALA A 5 27.67 -81.48 55.69
CA ALA A 5 26.87 -81.79 54.50
C ALA A 5 25.50 -81.08 54.46
N ASP A 6 24.84 -80.92 55.61
CA ASP A 6 23.47 -80.36 55.66
C ASP A 6 23.45 -78.85 55.38
N LYS A 7 24.54 -78.16 55.71
CA LYS A 7 24.68 -76.71 55.44
C LYS A 7 24.87 -76.41 53.95
N ILE A 8 25.49 -77.33 53.19
CA ILE A 8 25.75 -77.14 51.77
C ILE A 8 24.46 -77.37 50.96
N GLN A 9 23.66 -78.38 51.28
CA GLN A 9 22.36 -78.59 50.62
C GLN A 9 21.36 -77.46 50.85
N ALA A 10 21.34 -76.88 52.06
CA ALA A 10 20.48 -75.73 52.37
C ALA A 10 20.88 -74.46 51.59
N PHE A 11 22.18 -74.27 51.33
CA PHE A 11 22.69 -73.15 50.54
C PHE A 11 22.28 -73.25 49.07
N TRP A 12 22.43 -74.42 48.43
CA TRP A 12 22.06 -74.61 47.03
C TRP A 12 20.54 -74.54 46.79
N LYS A 13 19.70 -75.01 47.73
CA LYS A 13 18.23 -74.83 47.64
C LYS A 13 17.80 -73.35 47.73
N ARG A 14 18.50 -72.52 48.50
CA ARG A 14 18.21 -71.08 48.58
C ARG A 14 18.69 -70.33 47.34
N LEU A 15 19.83 -70.69 46.76
CA LEU A 15 20.31 -70.07 45.52
C LEU A 15 19.41 -70.39 44.31
N GLY A 16 18.93 -71.62 44.19
CA GLY A 16 18.02 -72.03 43.10
C GLY A 16 16.69 -71.27 43.11
N ASN A 17 16.10 -71.05 44.29
CA ASN A 17 14.83 -70.33 44.41
C ASN A 17 14.96 -68.82 44.16
N VAL A 18 16.14 -68.22 44.34
CA VAL A 18 16.40 -66.80 44.05
C VAL A 18 16.65 -66.60 42.55
N LEU A 19 17.39 -67.50 41.90
CA LEU A 19 17.67 -67.44 40.44
C LEU A 19 16.42 -67.68 39.58
N VAL A 20 15.54 -68.61 39.96
CA VAL A 20 14.29 -68.86 39.23
C VAL A 20 13.30 -67.69 39.35
N ARG A 21 13.27 -67.01 40.51
CA ARG A 21 12.44 -65.80 40.70
C ARG A 21 13.00 -64.59 39.96
N ALA A 22 14.33 -64.44 39.87
CA ALA A 22 14.96 -63.37 39.11
C ALA A 22 14.73 -63.49 37.59
N LEU A 23 14.70 -64.71 37.03
CA LEU A 23 14.43 -64.93 35.61
C LEU A 23 12.98 -64.64 35.20
N PHE A 24 12.01 -64.88 36.09
CA PHE A 24 10.60 -64.58 35.81
C PHE A 24 10.28 -63.08 35.85
N VAL A 25 10.97 -62.29 36.68
CA VAL A 25 10.78 -60.83 36.74
C VAL A 25 11.42 -60.14 35.53
N LEU A 26 12.55 -60.64 35.01
CA LEU A 26 13.20 -60.06 33.82
C LEU A 26 12.40 -60.31 32.53
N SER A 27 11.65 -61.42 32.44
CA SER A 27 10.86 -61.79 31.27
C SER A 27 9.55 -60.98 31.16
N ALA A 28 9.01 -60.50 32.28
CA ALA A 28 7.79 -59.69 32.31
C ALA A 28 8.02 -58.20 31.96
N VAL A 29 9.25 -57.70 32.12
CA VAL A 29 9.59 -56.28 31.83
C VAL A 29 9.85 -56.05 30.34
N LEU A 30 10.18 -57.09 29.56
CA LEU A 30 10.43 -56.97 28.12
C LEU A 30 9.16 -56.96 27.24
N TYR A 31 7.97 -57.16 27.82
CA TYR A 31 6.70 -57.14 27.08
C TYR A 31 5.92 -55.82 27.20
N VAL A 32 6.43 -54.83 27.93
CA VAL A 32 5.92 -53.45 27.89
C VAL A 32 6.76 -52.65 26.89
N GLY A 33 6.85 -53.15 25.65
CA GLY A 33 7.26 -52.32 24.53
C GLY A 33 6.07 -51.44 24.16
N CYS A 34 6.13 -50.14 24.48
CA CYS A 34 5.21 -49.16 23.93
C CYS A 34 5.24 -49.31 22.40
N SER A 35 4.14 -49.81 21.84
CA SER A 35 3.87 -49.65 20.42
C SER A 35 3.50 -48.19 20.17
N ASP A 36 4.49 -47.30 20.22
CA ASP A 36 4.34 -45.96 19.67
C ASP A 36 4.29 -46.12 18.16
N GLN A 37 3.09 -46.46 17.65
CA GLN A 37 2.77 -46.16 16.27
C GLN A 37 2.79 -44.65 16.18
N ALA A 38 3.94 -44.10 15.78
CA ALA A 38 4.08 -42.72 15.37
C ALA A 38 3.13 -42.52 14.18
N SER A 39 1.90 -42.11 14.51
CA SER A 39 0.94 -41.66 13.52
C SER A 39 1.44 -40.31 13.06
N PHE A 40 2.14 -40.27 11.93
CA PHE A 40 2.46 -39.04 11.23
C PHE A 40 1.14 -38.48 10.71
N THR A 41 0.43 -37.77 11.58
CA THR A 41 -0.74 -36.99 11.20
C THR A 41 -0.21 -35.86 10.32
N ARG A 42 -0.63 -35.84 9.05
CA ARG A 42 -0.38 -34.68 8.19
C ARG A 42 -0.98 -33.48 8.90
N GLN A 43 -0.13 -32.52 9.27
CA GLN A 43 -0.60 -31.31 9.93
C GLN A 43 -1.24 -30.39 8.90
N ALA A 44 -2.46 -29.96 9.16
CA ALA A 44 -3.13 -28.99 8.32
C ALA A 44 -2.35 -27.66 8.32
N THR A 45 -2.11 -27.13 7.13
CA THR A 45 -1.60 -25.78 6.92
C THR A 45 -2.79 -24.84 6.78
N THR A 46 -2.73 -23.68 7.42
CA THR A 46 -3.70 -22.60 7.21
C THR A 46 -2.97 -21.35 6.75
N GLN A 47 -3.38 -20.81 5.62
CA GLN A 47 -2.88 -19.57 5.03
C GLN A 47 -3.97 -18.51 5.05
N TYR A 48 -3.55 -17.25 5.14
CA TYR A 48 -4.42 -16.09 5.10
C TYR A 48 -3.97 -15.16 3.98
N PHE A 49 -4.93 -14.64 3.24
CA PHE A 49 -4.74 -13.61 2.22
C PHE A 49 -5.69 -12.46 2.53
N THR A 50 -5.23 -11.23 2.40
CA THR A 50 -6.05 -10.04 2.63
C THR A 50 -6.38 -9.39 1.29
N GLN A 51 -7.64 -9.07 1.06
CA GLN A 51 -8.07 -8.19 -0.01
C GLN A 51 -7.94 -6.76 0.44
N ASP A 52 -6.87 -6.11 0.01
CA ASP A 52 -6.67 -4.70 0.24
C ASP A 52 -6.45 -4.01 -1.11
N PHE A 53 -7.20 -2.94 -1.35
CA PHE A 53 -6.98 -2.07 -2.51
C PHE A 53 -5.75 -1.18 -2.31
N ASN A 54 -5.32 -0.97 -1.07
CA ASN A 54 -4.20 -0.10 -0.76
C ASN A 54 -2.90 -0.84 -1.04
N PRO A 55 -2.01 -0.29 -1.89
CA PRO A 55 -0.67 -0.81 -2.00
C PRO A 55 0.04 -0.54 -0.68
N PRO A 56 0.91 -1.44 -0.22
CA PRO A 56 1.76 -1.15 0.92
C PRO A 56 2.66 0.06 0.66
N LEU A 57 2.88 0.43 -0.62
CA LEU A 57 3.78 1.50 -1.03
C LEU A 57 3.05 2.53 -1.90
N LEU A 58 3.29 3.82 -1.67
CA LEU A 58 2.78 4.89 -2.53
C LEU A 58 3.87 5.90 -2.91
N ASP A 59 3.86 6.36 -4.17
CA ASP A 59 4.65 7.52 -4.61
C ASP A 59 3.71 8.72 -4.81
N ILE A 60 4.05 9.87 -4.24
CA ILE A 60 3.22 11.07 -4.31
C ILE A 60 4.08 12.26 -4.70
N LEU A 61 3.66 12.97 -5.74
CA LEU A 61 4.29 14.23 -6.13
C LEU A 61 3.25 15.34 -6.15
N TRP A 62 3.48 16.35 -5.32
CA TRP A 62 2.69 17.58 -5.29
C TRP A 62 3.33 18.61 -6.21
N MET A 63 2.57 19.20 -7.10
CA MET A 63 2.91 20.41 -7.81
C MET A 63 2.18 21.55 -7.11
N ILE A 64 2.93 22.48 -6.54
CA ILE A 64 2.38 23.66 -5.87
C ILE A 64 2.85 24.90 -6.59
N GLU A 65 1.91 25.71 -7.05
CA GLU A 65 2.22 27.03 -7.59
C GLU A 65 2.97 27.88 -6.55
N ASN A 66 4.12 28.39 -6.95
CA ASN A 66 5.07 29.09 -6.07
C ASN A 66 5.05 30.61 -6.25
N ARG A 67 4.10 31.16 -7.01
CA ARG A 67 3.96 32.59 -7.23
C ARG A 67 3.31 33.29 -6.03
N SER A 68 3.44 34.62 -5.99
CA SER A 68 2.96 35.43 -4.87
C SER A 68 1.44 35.36 -4.64
N GLY A 69 0.66 35.04 -5.67
CA GLY A 69 -0.78 34.84 -5.57
C GLY A 69 -1.18 33.75 -4.56
N MET A 70 -0.38 32.70 -4.44
CA MET A 70 -0.60 31.61 -3.48
C MET A 70 -0.36 32.01 -2.00
N THR A 71 0.18 33.21 -1.73
CA THR A 71 0.50 33.65 -0.37
C THR A 71 -0.74 33.76 0.51
N ASN A 72 -1.86 34.30 0.01
CA ASN A 72 -3.05 34.46 0.86
C ASN A 72 -3.76 33.12 1.14
N ALA A 73 -3.61 32.14 0.24
CA ALA A 73 -4.12 30.79 0.43
C ALA A 73 -3.17 29.91 1.26
N GLN A 74 -1.96 30.36 1.62
CA GLN A 74 -0.94 29.51 2.24
C GLN A 74 -1.43 28.83 3.53
N SER A 75 -2.08 29.57 4.43
CA SER A 75 -2.56 29.00 5.70
C SER A 75 -3.65 27.94 5.48
N HIS A 76 -4.58 28.21 4.56
CA HIS A 76 -5.62 27.28 4.14
C HIS A 76 -5.03 26.03 3.49
N LEU A 77 -4.13 26.21 2.51
CA LEU A 77 -3.45 25.12 1.82
C LEU A 77 -2.67 24.22 2.79
N ILE A 78 -1.94 24.82 3.75
CA ILE A 78 -1.24 24.04 4.78
C ILE A 78 -2.24 23.24 5.62
N ALA A 79 -3.33 23.85 6.08
CA ALA A 79 -4.33 23.16 6.89
C ALA A 79 -4.97 21.98 6.14
N GLU A 80 -5.39 22.17 4.89
CA GLU A 80 -6.01 21.13 4.07
C GLU A 80 -5.01 20.04 3.67
N ALA A 81 -3.77 20.41 3.34
CA ALA A 81 -2.72 19.45 3.03
C ALA A 81 -2.34 18.61 4.27
N GLN A 82 -2.37 19.19 5.47
CA GLN A 82 -2.17 18.46 6.72
C GLN A 82 -3.31 17.48 7.02
N LYS A 83 -4.56 17.85 6.75
CA LYS A 83 -5.71 16.91 6.84
C LYS A 83 -5.54 15.74 5.89
N PHE A 84 -5.24 16.02 4.62
CA PHE A 84 -4.94 14.99 3.61
C PHE A 84 -3.83 14.06 4.10
N PHE A 85 -2.72 14.65 4.57
CA PHE A 85 -1.54 13.89 4.97
C PHE A 85 -1.82 12.99 6.18
N PHE A 86 -2.56 13.49 7.15
CA PHE A 86 -2.96 12.70 8.32
C PHE A 86 -3.74 11.45 7.89
N ARG A 87 -4.69 11.59 6.96
CA ARG A 87 -5.44 10.43 6.44
C ARG A 87 -4.54 9.49 5.64
N LEU A 88 -3.71 10.03 4.74
CA LEU A 88 -2.74 9.23 3.97
C LEU A 88 -1.86 8.37 4.88
N ASP A 89 -1.31 8.96 5.94
CA ASP A 89 -0.38 8.29 6.84
C ASP A 89 -1.00 7.06 7.53
N THR A 90 -2.33 7.04 7.67
CA THR A 90 -3.08 5.94 8.28
C THR A 90 -3.40 4.78 7.33
N ILE A 91 -3.35 4.97 6.01
CA ILE A 91 -3.87 3.98 5.03
C ILE A 91 -2.79 3.19 4.28
N THR A 92 -1.55 3.68 4.21
CA THR A 92 -0.47 3.02 3.44
C THR A 92 0.67 2.60 4.36
N ASP A 93 1.31 1.46 4.13
CA ASP A 93 2.42 1.00 5.00
C ASP A 93 3.68 1.86 4.87
N ASP A 94 3.94 2.41 3.68
CA ASP A 94 5.05 3.31 3.40
C ASP A 94 4.76 4.21 2.20
N TYR A 95 5.36 5.40 2.16
CA TYR A 95 5.25 6.32 1.04
C TYR A 95 6.55 7.09 0.81
N ARG A 96 6.69 7.58 -0.42
CA ARG A 96 7.62 8.66 -0.75
C ARG A 96 6.80 9.83 -1.24
N MET A 97 7.03 11.00 -0.66
CA MET A 97 6.30 12.22 -1.03
C MET A 97 7.29 13.34 -1.34
N GLY A 98 7.15 13.92 -2.52
CA GLY A 98 7.88 15.11 -2.95
C GLY A 98 6.95 16.27 -3.25
N ILE A 99 7.50 17.48 -3.27
CA ILE A 99 6.85 18.67 -3.80
C ILE A 99 7.72 19.21 -4.95
N THR A 100 7.11 19.71 -6.00
CA THR A 100 7.70 20.49 -7.09
C THR A 100 6.87 21.76 -7.31
N THR A 101 7.30 22.64 -8.20
CA THR A 101 6.64 23.94 -8.45
C THR A 101 6.20 24.11 -9.89
N THR A 102 5.48 25.19 -10.20
CA THR A 102 5.18 25.57 -11.59
C THR A 102 6.39 26.09 -12.35
N ASP A 103 7.49 26.43 -11.68
CA ASP A 103 8.64 27.08 -12.28
C ASP A 103 9.77 26.09 -12.62
N ILE A 104 10.11 26.02 -13.92
CA ILE A 104 11.20 25.16 -14.42
C ILE A 104 12.52 25.91 -14.67
N VAL A 105 12.57 27.21 -14.44
CA VAL A 105 13.72 28.08 -14.74
C VAL A 105 14.53 28.37 -13.48
N TYR A 106 13.88 28.97 -12.49
CA TYR A 106 14.47 29.35 -11.21
C TYR A 106 14.26 28.28 -10.14
N ASN A 107 13.14 27.54 -10.20
CA ASN A 107 12.83 26.50 -9.20
C ASN A 107 12.62 25.08 -9.76
N PRO A 108 13.50 24.57 -10.65
CA PRO A 108 13.31 23.26 -11.25
C PRO A 108 13.44 22.12 -10.24
N GLY A 109 12.57 21.12 -10.38
CA GLY A 109 12.64 19.87 -9.63
C GLY A 109 12.05 19.94 -8.22
N LEU A 110 12.45 19.00 -7.38
CA LEU A 110 11.96 18.84 -6.02
C LEU A 110 12.29 20.07 -5.15
N ARG A 111 11.29 20.53 -4.41
CA ARG A 111 11.34 21.67 -3.50
C ARG A 111 10.71 21.32 -2.14
N PRO A 112 11.19 21.98 -1.06
CA PRO A 112 12.48 22.68 -0.97
C PRO A 112 13.66 21.68 -1.00
N ASN A 113 14.78 22.10 -1.61
CA ASN A 113 16.09 21.42 -1.54
C ASN A 113 16.10 19.90 -1.86
N GLY A 114 15.30 19.42 -2.81
CA GLY A 114 15.32 18.00 -3.16
C GLY A 114 14.66 17.07 -2.13
N THR A 115 13.90 17.61 -1.17
CA THR A 115 13.36 16.85 -0.04
C THR A 115 12.36 15.79 -0.50
N ILE A 116 12.50 14.57 0.04
CA ILE A 116 11.53 13.49 -0.04
C ILE A 116 11.11 13.12 1.39
N LEU A 117 9.84 13.32 1.71
CA LEU A 117 9.26 12.89 2.97
C LEU A 117 8.87 11.41 2.87
N THR A 118 9.24 10.62 3.88
CA THR A 118 8.92 9.19 3.97
C THR A 118 8.24 8.86 5.29
N LYS A 119 7.60 7.69 5.37
CA LYS A 119 6.88 7.27 6.59
C LYS A 119 7.80 7.05 7.79
N ASN A 120 9.10 6.83 7.56
CA ASN A 120 10.10 6.67 8.63
C ASN A 120 10.54 7.99 9.27
N PHE A 121 10.07 9.15 8.78
CA PHE A 121 10.39 10.45 9.37
C PHE A 121 9.63 10.68 10.69
N GLY A 122 10.10 10.16 11.82
CA GLY A 122 9.55 10.49 13.14
C GLY A 122 8.11 9.99 13.38
N SER A 123 7.34 10.70 14.21
CA SER A 123 5.92 10.42 14.47
C SER A 123 4.99 11.05 13.42
N VAL A 124 3.74 10.61 13.34
CA VAL A 124 2.73 11.20 12.42
C VAL A 124 2.64 12.72 12.58
N THR A 125 2.63 13.22 13.80
CA THR A 125 2.61 14.67 14.09
C THR A 125 3.85 15.39 13.54
N GLN A 126 5.03 14.77 13.67
CA GLN A 126 6.27 15.34 13.13
C GLN A 126 6.23 15.38 11.60
N ARG A 127 5.67 14.35 10.94
CA ARG A 127 5.51 14.31 9.49
C ARG A 127 4.51 15.33 8.97
N VAL A 128 3.36 15.46 9.62
CA VAL A 128 2.34 16.48 9.30
C VAL A 128 2.92 17.89 9.41
N ASN A 129 3.69 18.16 10.46
CA ASN A 129 4.34 19.46 10.65
C ASN A 129 5.45 19.71 9.62
N ALA A 130 6.24 18.67 9.31
CA ALA A 130 7.27 18.76 8.28
C ALA A 130 6.64 19.05 6.91
N PHE A 131 5.58 18.34 6.54
CA PHE A 131 4.88 18.54 5.28
C PHE A 131 4.34 19.98 5.14
N GLY A 132 3.66 20.50 6.18
CA GLY A 132 3.23 21.90 6.20
C GLY A 132 4.40 22.89 6.07
N SER A 133 5.54 22.59 6.69
CA SER A 133 6.75 23.41 6.57
C SER A 133 7.35 23.37 5.16
N LEU A 134 7.29 22.24 4.45
CA LEU A 134 7.75 22.13 3.07
C LEU A 134 6.87 22.97 2.12
N ILE A 135 5.56 22.93 2.31
CA ILE A 135 4.60 23.77 1.56
C ILE A 135 4.88 25.25 1.80
N SER A 136 5.03 25.66 3.05
CA SER A 136 5.29 27.07 3.41
C SER A 136 6.55 27.61 2.72
N GLN A 137 7.61 26.79 2.63
CA GLN A 137 8.87 27.14 1.97
C GLN A 137 8.80 27.13 0.43
N THR A 138 7.72 26.59 -0.15
CA THR A 138 7.57 26.44 -1.60
C THR A 138 6.77 27.59 -2.22
N ILE A 139 6.03 28.36 -1.41
CA ILE A 139 5.22 29.48 -1.89
C ILE A 139 6.03 30.79 -1.86
N ASN A 140 5.69 31.71 -2.76
CA ASN A 140 6.29 33.04 -2.87
C ASN A 140 7.81 33.00 -3.15
N LEU A 141 8.23 32.09 -4.04
CA LEU A 141 9.60 32.00 -4.53
C LEU A 141 9.81 32.94 -5.72
N GLN A 142 11.09 33.17 -6.08
CA GLN A 142 11.43 33.82 -7.34
C GLN A 142 10.91 32.97 -8.50
N THR A 143 10.13 33.56 -9.42
CA THR A 143 9.51 32.83 -10.52
C THR A 143 9.72 33.49 -11.88
N SER A 144 9.58 32.69 -12.93
CA SER A 144 9.50 33.11 -14.32
C SER A 144 8.12 33.64 -14.64
N ALA A 145 7.96 34.24 -15.82
CA ALA A 145 6.67 34.75 -16.27
C ALA A 145 5.65 33.63 -16.61
N PHE A 146 6.09 32.37 -16.70
CA PHE A 146 5.29 31.25 -17.18
C PHE A 146 5.09 30.19 -16.08
N ASN A 147 3.84 29.76 -15.89
CA ASN A 147 3.56 28.53 -15.15
C ASN A 147 3.73 27.34 -16.07
N GLN A 148 4.56 26.39 -15.69
CA GLN A 148 4.81 25.18 -16.46
C GLN A 148 4.74 23.97 -15.53
N GLY A 149 3.70 23.89 -14.70
CA GLY A 149 3.51 22.87 -13.68
C GLY A 149 3.47 21.46 -14.26
N MET A 150 2.80 21.26 -15.40
CA MET A 150 2.80 19.94 -16.05
C MET A 150 4.21 19.52 -16.51
N GLN A 151 4.92 20.43 -17.18
CA GLN A 151 6.29 20.16 -17.60
C GLN A 151 7.23 19.96 -16.40
N SER A 152 7.04 20.73 -15.33
CA SER A 152 7.82 20.63 -14.10
C SER A 152 7.65 19.27 -13.42
N VAL A 153 6.40 18.79 -13.31
CA VAL A 153 6.09 17.45 -12.82
C VAL A 153 6.79 16.40 -13.68
N LEU A 154 6.69 16.48 -15.00
CA LEU A 154 7.31 15.51 -15.91
C LEU A 154 8.84 15.48 -15.74
N ASN A 155 9.48 16.65 -15.72
CA ASN A 155 10.93 16.78 -15.51
C ASN A 155 11.35 16.22 -14.14
N THR A 156 10.55 16.47 -13.10
CA THR A 156 10.81 15.99 -11.74
C THR A 156 10.73 14.47 -11.68
N LEU A 157 9.71 13.85 -12.30
CA LEU A 157 9.51 12.40 -12.34
C LEU A 157 10.58 11.68 -13.17
N GLN A 158 11.14 12.33 -14.18
CA GLN A 158 12.20 11.75 -15.01
C GLN A 158 13.61 11.93 -14.41
N GLY A 159 13.76 12.85 -13.45
CA GLY A 159 15.05 13.20 -12.87
C GLY A 159 15.18 12.86 -11.38
N GLN A 160 14.49 13.62 -10.54
CA GLN A 160 14.75 13.64 -9.08
C GLN A 160 13.78 12.76 -8.27
N PHE A 161 12.58 12.52 -8.79
CA PHE A 161 11.54 11.72 -8.15
C PHE A 161 11.11 10.57 -9.05
N ILE A 162 12.04 9.67 -9.38
CA ILE A 162 11.79 8.56 -10.29
C ILE A 162 10.73 7.61 -9.68
N PRO A 163 9.56 7.42 -10.32
CA PRO A 163 8.52 6.54 -9.80
C PRO A 163 9.01 5.09 -9.72
N ARG A 164 8.70 4.42 -8.62
CA ARG A 164 8.99 2.99 -8.46
C ARG A 164 8.11 2.17 -9.42
N SER A 165 8.70 1.13 -9.99
CA SER A 165 7.96 0.16 -10.81
C SER A 165 6.95 -0.59 -9.96
N GLY A 166 5.72 -0.79 -10.46
CA GLY A 166 4.64 -1.49 -9.77
C GLY A 166 4.08 -0.80 -8.52
N VAL A 167 4.63 0.34 -8.12
CA VAL A 167 4.12 1.19 -7.04
C VAL A 167 3.24 2.27 -7.66
N PRO A 168 2.03 2.54 -7.17
CA PRO A 168 1.20 3.59 -7.72
C PRO A 168 1.79 5.00 -7.53
N LEU A 169 1.46 5.89 -8.45
CA LEU A 169 1.83 7.30 -8.44
C LEU A 169 0.59 8.17 -8.31
N VAL A 170 0.59 9.04 -7.31
CA VAL A 170 -0.41 10.09 -7.13
C VAL A 170 0.23 11.43 -7.48
N LEU A 171 -0.39 12.15 -8.40
CA LEU A 171 -0.03 13.51 -8.76
C LEU A 171 -1.08 14.46 -8.19
N VAL A 172 -0.65 15.47 -7.44
CA VAL A 172 -1.55 16.49 -6.90
C VAL A 172 -1.12 17.83 -7.45
N PHE A 173 -1.95 18.45 -8.29
CA PHE A 173 -1.71 19.76 -8.87
C PHE A 173 -2.49 20.81 -8.09
N ILE A 174 -1.80 21.82 -7.54
CA ILE A 174 -2.40 22.91 -6.79
C ILE A 174 -1.93 24.23 -7.36
N SER A 175 -2.88 25.01 -7.87
CA SER A 175 -2.59 26.26 -8.56
C SER A 175 -3.75 27.23 -8.38
N ASP A 176 -3.44 28.50 -8.10
CA ASP A 176 -4.42 29.58 -8.30
C ASP A 176 -4.42 30.07 -9.75
N SER A 177 -3.66 29.39 -10.62
CA SER A 177 -3.59 29.72 -12.03
C SER A 177 -3.45 28.59 -13.05
N GLU A 178 -3.39 28.97 -14.33
CA GLU A 178 -3.36 28.05 -15.45
C GLU A 178 -1.93 27.67 -15.86
N ASP A 179 -1.77 26.43 -16.33
CA ASP A 179 -0.55 25.96 -16.99
C ASP A 179 -0.37 26.70 -18.33
N SER A 180 0.76 27.37 -18.51
CA SER A 180 0.96 28.30 -19.61
C SER A 180 0.94 27.59 -20.97
N ARG A 181 0.11 28.11 -21.88
CA ARG A 181 0.04 27.71 -23.30
C ARG A 181 0.85 28.61 -24.23
N TYR A 182 1.57 29.59 -23.68
CA TYR A 182 2.08 30.74 -24.43
C TYR A 182 3.34 30.48 -25.26
N VAL A 183 3.87 29.26 -25.21
CA VAL A 183 4.98 28.86 -26.08
C VAL A 183 4.42 28.08 -27.27
N SER A 184 4.64 28.58 -28.49
CA SER A 184 4.29 27.86 -29.71
C SER A 184 4.90 26.45 -29.69
N GLY A 185 4.08 25.42 -29.87
CA GLY A 185 4.50 24.02 -29.78
C GLY A 185 4.54 23.46 -28.35
N ALA A 186 3.97 24.17 -27.36
CA ALA A 186 3.76 23.60 -26.03
C ALA A 186 2.91 22.32 -26.11
N PRO A 187 3.25 21.26 -25.35
CA PRO A 187 2.48 20.02 -25.35
C PRO A 187 1.03 20.26 -24.95
N SER A 188 0.12 19.47 -25.54
CA SER A 188 -1.28 19.43 -25.13
C SER A 188 -1.45 18.71 -23.80
N VAL A 189 -2.64 18.84 -23.19
CA VAL A 189 -3.00 18.05 -21.99
C VAL A 189 -2.94 16.55 -22.30
N ALA A 190 -3.36 16.12 -23.49
CA ALA A 190 -3.30 14.73 -23.91
C ALA A 190 -1.86 14.20 -24.04
N ASP A 191 -0.91 15.06 -24.47
CA ASP A 191 0.50 14.70 -24.52
C ASP A 191 1.08 14.48 -23.12
N PHE A 192 0.74 15.36 -22.16
CA PHE A 192 1.12 15.19 -20.77
C PHE A 192 0.48 13.97 -20.13
N ALA A 193 -0.82 13.74 -20.35
CA ALA A 193 -1.52 12.56 -19.86
C ALA A 193 -0.86 11.27 -20.35
N SER A 194 -0.55 11.20 -21.65
CA SER A 194 0.16 10.06 -22.25
C SER A 194 1.56 9.89 -21.64
N SER A 195 2.27 10.99 -21.43
CA SER A 195 3.62 10.97 -20.84
C SER A 195 3.61 10.44 -19.40
N TYR A 196 2.70 10.90 -18.55
CA TYR A 196 2.59 10.41 -17.18
C TYR A 196 2.15 8.95 -17.12
N LEU A 197 1.18 8.56 -17.94
CA LEU A 197 0.68 7.19 -18.00
C LEU A 197 1.79 6.21 -18.48
N SER A 198 2.66 6.66 -19.39
CA SER A 198 3.80 5.85 -19.85
C SER A 198 4.81 5.53 -18.74
N LEU A 199 4.97 6.40 -17.72
CA LEU A 199 5.83 6.13 -16.56
C LEU A 199 5.36 4.93 -15.74
N LYS A 200 4.11 4.51 -15.94
CA LYS A 200 3.47 3.37 -15.28
C LYS A 200 3.13 2.23 -16.24
N GLY A 201 3.87 2.14 -17.35
CA GLY A 201 3.68 1.06 -18.32
C GLY A 201 2.30 1.09 -18.97
N ASN A 202 1.71 2.28 -19.09
CA ASN A 202 0.35 2.50 -19.57
C ASN A 202 -0.75 1.85 -18.74
N ASN A 203 -0.51 1.65 -17.44
CA ASN A 203 -1.52 1.16 -16.51
C ASN A 203 -2.15 2.32 -15.71
N LEU A 204 -3.40 2.63 -16.02
CA LEU A 204 -4.17 3.67 -15.32
C LEU A 204 -4.40 3.32 -13.84
N ASP A 205 -4.41 2.05 -13.45
CA ASP A 205 -4.58 1.64 -12.05
C ASP A 205 -3.38 2.07 -11.17
N LEU A 206 -2.25 2.39 -11.78
CA LEU A 206 -1.03 2.83 -11.10
C LEU A 206 -0.82 4.35 -11.16
N LEU A 207 -1.77 5.11 -11.69
CA LEU A 207 -1.68 6.57 -11.80
C LEU A 207 -3.01 7.22 -11.38
N LYS A 208 -2.96 8.10 -10.38
CA LYS A 208 -4.09 8.96 -10.01
C LYS A 208 -3.67 10.42 -10.07
N VAL A 209 -4.56 11.26 -10.58
CA VAL A 209 -4.36 12.71 -10.62
C VAL A 209 -5.42 13.40 -9.78
N PHE A 210 -5.00 14.36 -8.98
CA PHE A 210 -5.85 15.30 -8.28
C PHE A 210 -5.50 16.71 -8.75
N SER A 211 -6.51 17.53 -9.01
CA SER A 211 -6.33 18.94 -9.36
C SER A 211 -7.14 19.81 -8.39
N VAL A 212 -6.46 20.75 -7.76
CA VAL A 212 -7.00 21.72 -6.81
C VAL A 212 -6.76 23.11 -7.38
N ASN A 213 -7.78 23.65 -8.01
CA ASN A 213 -7.76 24.94 -8.69
C ASN A 213 -9.08 25.66 -8.38
N TYR A 214 -9.24 26.91 -8.77
CA TYR A 214 -10.54 27.56 -8.69
C TYR A 214 -11.52 26.96 -9.71
N TRP A 215 -12.79 26.84 -9.34
CA TRP A 215 -13.84 26.56 -10.32
C TRP A 215 -14.06 27.74 -11.26
N ASP A 216 -14.34 27.43 -12.54
CA ASP A 216 -14.79 28.42 -13.51
C ASP A 216 -16.06 29.12 -12.99
N GLY A 217 -16.08 30.45 -13.04
CA GLY A 217 -17.18 31.26 -12.53
C GLY A 217 -17.33 31.33 -11.00
N SER A 218 -16.44 30.71 -10.21
CA SER A 218 -16.46 30.88 -8.75
C SER A 218 -16.26 32.36 -8.40
N SER A 219 -16.98 32.86 -7.39
CA SER A 219 -16.78 34.22 -6.85
C SER A 219 -15.79 34.26 -5.69
N ASP A 220 -15.47 33.11 -5.11
CA ASP A 220 -14.59 33.00 -3.95
C ASP A 220 -13.13 32.87 -4.41
N ARG A 221 -12.28 33.73 -3.86
CA ARG A 221 -10.87 33.88 -4.23
C ARG A 221 -10.01 34.02 -2.98
N CYS A 222 -9.54 32.89 -2.46
CA CYS A 222 -8.76 32.80 -1.23
C CYS A 222 -7.25 32.98 -1.45
N ALA A 223 -6.73 32.74 -2.65
CA ALA A 223 -5.32 32.98 -2.99
C ALA A 223 -5.11 34.41 -3.54
N THR A 224 -5.84 34.78 -4.61
CA THR A 224 -5.64 36.06 -5.29
C THR A 224 -6.99 36.74 -5.51
N GLN A 225 -7.24 37.83 -4.78
CA GLN A 225 -8.53 38.52 -4.77
C GLN A 225 -8.83 39.28 -6.08
N TYR A 226 -7.81 39.67 -6.85
CA TYR A 226 -7.94 40.41 -8.12
C TYR A 226 -6.77 40.10 -9.07
N ASN A 227 -7.01 40.17 -10.39
CA ASN A 227 -6.00 39.99 -11.43
C ASN A 227 -5.33 38.60 -11.44
N SER A 228 -5.97 37.59 -10.86
CA SER A 228 -5.62 36.21 -11.21
C SER A 228 -5.92 36.01 -12.69
N ASP A 229 -5.12 35.17 -13.35
CA ASP A 229 -5.31 34.89 -14.78
C ASP A 229 -6.75 34.32 -15.03
N ILE A 230 -7.44 33.82 -13.98
CA ILE A 230 -8.82 33.29 -13.97
C ILE A 230 -9.88 34.34 -14.28
N ASP A 231 -9.71 35.54 -13.76
CA ASP A 231 -10.73 36.57 -13.87
C ASP A 231 -10.68 37.24 -15.25
N ASN A 232 -9.64 36.96 -16.03
CA ASN A 232 -9.32 37.66 -17.27
C ASN A 232 -9.36 36.77 -18.51
N MET A 233 -9.62 35.47 -18.36
CA MET A 233 -9.47 34.50 -19.45
C MET A 233 -10.63 33.47 -19.48
N PRO A 234 -11.43 33.41 -20.56
CA PRO A 234 -12.49 32.40 -20.69
C PRO A 234 -11.91 30.97 -20.73
N GLY A 235 -12.51 30.04 -19.97
CA GLY A 235 -12.08 28.64 -19.92
C GLY A 235 -10.85 28.40 -19.04
N TYR A 236 -10.68 29.21 -18.01
CA TYR A 236 -9.59 29.08 -17.07
C TYR A 236 -9.85 28.00 -16.02
N ALA A 237 -8.79 27.29 -15.64
CA ALA A 237 -8.76 25.99 -14.95
C ALA A 237 -8.93 24.78 -15.86
N ALA A 238 -8.97 24.96 -17.18
CA ALA A 238 -9.13 23.85 -18.10
C ALA A 238 -7.95 22.89 -18.02
N ARG A 239 -6.68 23.30 -18.04
CA ARG A 239 -5.64 22.28 -18.32
C ARG A 239 -5.44 21.30 -17.17
N TYR A 240 -5.33 21.77 -15.94
CA TYR A 240 -5.15 20.86 -14.80
C TYR A 240 -6.42 20.03 -14.53
N PHE A 241 -7.62 20.61 -14.67
CA PHE A 241 -8.87 19.86 -14.58
C PHE A 241 -9.07 18.88 -15.74
N ASP A 242 -8.77 19.28 -16.98
CA ASP A 242 -8.79 18.42 -18.16
C ASP A 242 -7.80 17.27 -18.00
N LEU A 243 -6.64 17.51 -17.39
CA LEU A 243 -5.67 16.45 -17.09
C LEU A 243 -6.26 15.44 -16.09
N ALA A 244 -6.87 15.93 -15.01
CA ALA A 244 -7.57 15.08 -14.06
C ALA A 244 -8.68 14.29 -14.75
N ASP A 245 -9.57 14.94 -15.52
CA ASP A 245 -10.66 14.29 -16.25
C ASP A 245 -10.14 13.25 -17.25
N THR A 246 -9.08 13.57 -18.00
CA THR A 246 -8.45 12.67 -18.99
C THR A 246 -7.88 11.40 -18.34
N LEU A 247 -7.42 11.49 -17.09
CA LEU A 247 -6.79 10.39 -16.36
C LEU A 247 -7.70 9.76 -15.29
N GLY A 248 -9.00 10.06 -15.27
CA GLY A 248 -9.94 9.52 -14.27
C GLY A 248 -9.66 10.00 -12.84
N GLY A 249 -9.05 11.18 -12.75
CA GLY A 249 -8.71 11.89 -11.53
C GLY A 249 -9.88 12.60 -10.88
N GLU A 250 -9.56 13.38 -9.85
CA GLU A 250 -10.53 14.18 -9.10
C GLU A 250 -10.13 15.65 -9.07
N LYS A 251 -11.14 16.49 -8.85
CA LYS A 251 -11.05 17.95 -8.93
C LYS A 251 -11.68 18.56 -7.70
N ALA A 252 -11.10 19.64 -7.18
CA ALA A 252 -11.63 20.36 -6.03
C ALA A 252 -11.37 21.87 -6.15
N ASP A 253 -12.21 22.68 -5.49
CA ASP A 253 -11.95 24.12 -5.36
C ASP A 253 -10.79 24.35 -4.39
N LEU A 254 -9.86 25.24 -4.78
CA LEU A 254 -8.77 25.70 -3.92
C LEU A 254 -9.25 26.33 -2.60
N CYS A 255 -10.43 26.96 -2.59
CA CYS A 255 -10.96 27.65 -1.41
C CYS A 255 -11.89 26.81 -0.54
N GLU A 256 -12.27 25.64 -1.02
CA GLU A 256 -13.08 24.71 -0.24
C GLU A 256 -12.18 23.80 0.61
N SER A 257 -12.82 22.92 1.39
CA SER A 257 -12.13 21.89 2.15
C SER A 257 -11.66 20.74 1.24
N PHE A 258 -10.81 21.03 0.26
CA PHE A 258 -10.28 20.03 -0.67
C PHE A 258 -9.48 18.94 0.05
N GLY A 259 -8.93 19.27 1.22
CA GLY A 259 -8.30 18.30 2.09
C GLY A 259 -9.27 17.23 2.51
N ASP A 260 -10.58 17.45 2.53
CA ASP A 260 -11.65 16.47 2.82
C ASP A 260 -12.28 15.88 1.56
N LEU A 261 -12.25 16.61 0.43
CA LEU A 261 -12.77 16.17 -0.87
C LEU A 261 -11.84 15.21 -1.60
N ILE A 262 -10.51 15.32 -1.40
CA ILE A 262 -9.55 14.38 -1.96
C ILE A 262 -9.68 13.07 -1.18
N ASP A 263 -10.54 12.20 -1.67
CA ASP A 263 -10.79 10.93 -1.04
C ASP A 263 -9.72 9.91 -1.44
N LEU A 264 -9.03 9.39 -0.44
CA LEU A 264 -8.10 8.28 -0.61
C LEU A 264 -8.77 6.95 -0.23
N GLN A 265 -9.94 6.99 0.43
CA GLN A 265 -10.77 5.82 0.71
C GLN A 265 -11.39 5.37 -0.61
N GLY A 266 -10.82 4.33 -1.21
CA GLY A 266 -11.17 3.93 -2.57
C GLY A 266 -10.17 4.37 -3.64
N LEU A 267 -8.95 4.77 -3.27
CA LEU A 267 -7.77 4.58 -4.13
C LEU A 267 -7.63 3.07 -4.41
N ARG A 268 -8.44 2.59 -5.37
CA ARG A 268 -8.42 1.23 -5.91
C ARG A 268 -7.21 1.11 -6.81
N LEU A 269 -6.07 0.99 -6.17
CA LEU A 269 -4.75 0.99 -6.77
C LEU A 269 -4.35 -0.38 -7.34
N LYS A 270 -5.33 -1.30 -7.40
CA LYS A 270 -5.25 -2.64 -7.99
C LYS A 270 -6.66 -3.20 -8.19
N GLU A 271 -6.87 -4.04 -9.21
CA GLU A 271 -7.97 -5.02 -9.13
C GLU A 271 -7.69 -6.00 -7.99
N LEU A 272 -8.67 -6.21 -7.12
CA LEU A 272 -8.55 -7.23 -6.07
C LEU A 272 -8.27 -8.59 -6.71
N PRO A 273 -7.20 -9.30 -6.31
CA PRO A 273 -6.86 -10.58 -6.90
C PRO A 273 -8.00 -11.57 -6.67
N LYS A 274 -8.27 -12.37 -7.70
CA LYS A 274 -9.11 -13.58 -7.59
C LYS A 274 -8.27 -14.86 -7.47
N ARG A 275 -6.94 -14.74 -7.53
CA ARG A 275 -5.99 -15.86 -7.56
C ARG A 275 -5.03 -15.76 -6.37
N PHE A 276 -4.87 -16.85 -5.64
CA PHE A 276 -4.08 -16.90 -4.41
C PHE A 276 -3.17 -18.11 -4.39
N LEU A 277 -1.86 -17.89 -4.54
CA LEU A 277 -0.84 -18.93 -4.55
C LEU A 277 -0.66 -19.57 -3.17
N LEU A 278 -0.72 -20.90 -3.11
CA LEU A 278 -0.50 -21.65 -1.89
C LEU A 278 0.99 -21.88 -1.60
N SER A 279 1.35 -21.96 -0.32
CA SER A 279 2.76 -22.11 0.12
C SER A 279 3.34 -23.50 -0.17
N SER A 280 2.50 -24.50 -0.32
CA SER A 280 2.86 -25.85 -0.74
C SER A 280 1.72 -26.47 -1.53
N LYS A 281 1.96 -27.60 -2.19
CA LYS A 281 0.92 -28.33 -2.92
C LYS A 281 -0.05 -28.95 -1.91
N PRO A 282 -1.34 -28.62 -1.93
CA PRO A 282 -2.36 -29.27 -1.10
C PRO A 282 -2.78 -30.62 -1.68
N ASP A 283 -3.28 -31.51 -0.83
CA ASP A 283 -4.22 -32.56 -1.24
C ASP A 283 -5.52 -31.84 -1.66
N PRO A 284 -5.93 -31.89 -2.95
CA PRO A 284 -7.08 -31.14 -3.43
C PRO A 284 -8.38 -31.41 -2.65
N SER A 285 -8.54 -32.64 -2.13
CA SER A 285 -9.74 -33.04 -1.39
C SER A 285 -9.82 -32.43 0.02
N SER A 286 -8.69 -31.91 0.53
CA SER A 286 -8.57 -31.35 1.87
C SER A 286 -8.77 -29.83 1.93
N ILE A 287 -8.81 -29.15 0.78
CA ILE A 287 -8.86 -27.69 0.69
C ILE A 287 -10.19 -27.18 1.21
N GLN A 288 -10.14 -26.33 2.22
CA GLN A 288 -11.26 -25.55 2.73
C GLN A 288 -10.94 -24.07 2.63
N VAL A 289 -11.81 -23.31 1.96
CA VAL A 289 -11.67 -21.86 1.82
C VAL A 289 -12.81 -21.16 2.54
N LYS A 290 -12.50 -20.12 3.30
CA LYS A 290 -13.49 -19.23 3.93
C LYS A 290 -13.10 -17.79 3.67
N VAL A 291 -14.08 -16.96 3.30
CA VAL A 291 -13.91 -15.51 3.13
C VAL A 291 -14.55 -14.82 4.32
N PHE A 292 -13.83 -13.94 4.99
CA PHE A 292 -14.28 -13.19 6.16
C PHE A 292 -14.34 -11.70 5.86
N LEU A 293 -15.33 -11.00 6.39
CA LEU A 293 -15.33 -9.53 6.50
C LEU A 293 -15.45 -9.17 7.98
N GLY A 294 -14.35 -8.64 8.54
CA GLY A 294 -14.19 -8.58 9.99
C GLY A 294 -14.30 -9.98 10.61
N ASN A 295 -15.24 -10.16 11.55
CA ASN A 295 -15.47 -11.45 12.22
C ASN A 295 -16.57 -12.31 11.57
N GLN A 296 -17.17 -11.86 10.48
CA GLN A 296 -18.27 -12.57 9.80
C GLN A 296 -17.76 -13.35 8.59
N VAL A 297 -18.19 -14.61 8.45
CA VAL A 297 -17.96 -15.39 7.22
C VAL A 297 -18.95 -14.94 6.14
N LEU A 298 -18.44 -14.59 4.96
CA LEU A 298 -19.25 -14.25 3.79
C LEU A 298 -19.59 -15.53 2.98
N PRO A 299 -20.88 -15.84 2.75
CA PRO A 299 -21.28 -16.93 1.86
C PRO A 299 -21.21 -16.53 0.38
N GLY A 300 -21.34 -17.52 -0.52
CA GLY A 300 -21.58 -17.27 -1.95
C GLY A 300 -20.33 -17.16 -2.84
N TYR A 301 -19.15 -17.50 -2.34
CA TYR A 301 -17.92 -17.55 -3.15
C TYR A 301 -17.65 -18.98 -3.61
N SER A 302 -17.54 -19.19 -4.92
CA SER A 302 -17.05 -20.46 -5.48
C SER A 302 -15.57 -20.32 -5.81
N TYR A 303 -14.84 -21.43 -5.71
CA TYR A 303 -13.43 -21.45 -6.06
C TYR A 303 -13.06 -22.76 -6.73
N VAL A 304 -11.98 -22.71 -7.51
CA VAL A 304 -11.32 -23.88 -8.08
C VAL A 304 -9.86 -23.83 -7.67
N TYR A 305 -9.30 -25.00 -7.33
CA TYR A 305 -7.86 -25.14 -7.16
C TYR A 305 -7.20 -25.46 -8.50
N ASP A 306 -6.28 -24.59 -8.94
CA ASP A 306 -5.51 -24.74 -10.17
C ASP A 306 -4.22 -25.52 -9.89
N LEU A 307 -4.18 -26.78 -10.33
CA LEU A 307 -3.04 -27.68 -10.15
C LEU A 307 -1.77 -27.21 -10.88
N GLY A 308 -1.92 -26.46 -11.97
CA GLY A 308 -0.80 -26.01 -12.80
C GLY A 308 -0.02 -24.87 -12.14
N THR A 309 -0.72 -23.97 -11.46
CA THR A 309 -0.13 -22.79 -10.83
C THR A 309 -0.06 -22.87 -9.30
N ASN A 310 -0.66 -23.91 -8.68
CA ASN A 310 -0.80 -24.06 -7.23
C ASN A 310 -1.62 -22.93 -6.57
N GLU A 311 -2.69 -22.48 -7.24
CA GLU A 311 -3.49 -21.33 -6.80
C GLU A 311 -4.94 -21.69 -6.49
N ILE A 312 -5.54 -21.01 -5.52
CA ILE A 312 -6.99 -20.91 -5.38
C ILE A 312 -7.49 -19.80 -6.29
N VAL A 313 -8.45 -20.11 -7.15
CA VAL A 313 -9.03 -19.19 -8.13
C VAL A 313 -10.52 -19.04 -7.86
N PHE A 314 -10.95 -17.85 -7.50
CA PHE A 314 -12.36 -17.52 -7.28
C PHE A 314 -13.10 -17.22 -8.60
N ASP A 315 -14.39 -17.57 -8.64
CA ASP A 315 -15.30 -17.20 -9.74
C ASP A 315 -15.62 -15.70 -9.72
N ILE A 316 -15.84 -15.16 -8.52
CA ILE A 316 -16.10 -13.75 -8.23
C ILE A 316 -15.02 -13.26 -7.27
N THR A 317 -14.42 -12.12 -7.57
CA THR A 317 -13.41 -11.48 -6.73
C THR A 317 -13.95 -11.23 -5.32
N PRO A 318 -13.31 -11.78 -4.26
CA PRO A 318 -13.68 -11.46 -2.89
C PRO A 318 -13.56 -9.95 -2.61
N PRO A 319 -14.45 -9.34 -1.83
CA PRO A 319 -14.56 -7.91 -1.66
C PRO A 319 -13.38 -7.35 -0.85
N GLU A 320 -13.19 -6.04 -0.93
CA GLU A 320 -12.20 -5.32 -0.15
C GLU A 320 -12.40 -5.51 1.36
N GLY A 321 -11.30 -5.46 2.11
CA GLY A 321 -11.27 -5.61 3.55
C GLY A 321 -11.54 -7.05 3.99
N SER A 322 -11.72 -7.97 3.03
CA SER A 322 -11.93 -9.37 3.35
C SER A 322 -10.62 -10.12 3.59
N THR A 323 -10.68 -11.10 4.48
CA THR A 323 -9.59 -12.06 4.70
C THR A 323 -10.03 -13.42 4.14
N ILE A 324 -9.26 -13.95 3.20
CA ILE A 324 -9.41 -15.32 2.71
C ILE A 324 -8.55 -16.24 3.57
N GLN A 325 -9.18 -17.17 4.27
CA GLN A 325 -8.53 -18.26 4.96
C GLN A 325 -8.57 -19.51 4.08
N VAL A 326 -7.42 -20.11 3.82
CA VAL A 326 -7.30 -21.39 3.11
C VAL A 326 -6.64 -22.40 4.03
N SER A 327 -7.35 -23.47 4.39
CA SER A 327 -6.85 -24.58 5.18
C SER A 327 -6.74 -25.84 4.32
N PHE A 328 -5.63 -26.56 4.38
CA PHE A 328 -5.39 -27.77 3.59
C PHE A 328 -4.36 -28.70 4.22
N LEU A 329 -4.37 -29.97 3.83
CA LEU A 329 -3.29 -30.92 4.12
C LEU A 329 -2.26 -30.86 2.99
N PRO A 330 -0.96 -30.66 3.27
CA PRO A 330 0.07 -30.70 2.24
C PRO A 330 0.22 -32.11 1.66
N VAL A 331 0.46 -32.22 0.34
CA VAL A 331 1.02 -33.44 -0.25
C VAL A 331 2.53 -33.39 -0.09
N GLY A 332 3.00 -33.95 1.02
CA GLY A 332 4.38 -34.36 1.22
C GLY A 332 4.61 -35.78 0.71
#